data_AF-A0A2T7PB44-F1
#
_entry.id   AF-A0A2T7PB44-F1
#
_cell.length_a   1.000
_cell.length_b   1.000
_cell.length_c   1.000
_cell.angle_alpha   90.00
_cell.angle_beta   90.00
_cell.angle_gamma   90.00
#
_symmetry.space_group_name_H-M   'P 1'
#
loop_
_entity.id
_entity.type
_entity.pdbx_description
1 polymer ?
#
loop_
_entity_poly.entity_id
_entity_poly.type
_entity_poly.pdbx_seq_one_letter_code
_entity_poly.pdbx_strand_id
1 'polypeptide(L)'
;MCFTFLYNSKPMDAIFTFKSFQIVFLNSSGSPVDFAPPDVSNDSVVEKVCRVVRQAKEDCTRWTSCCKAADNCCQRQLALGDVTRVTENEAGGGKAEQLACPRTWDGFSCWDDPTAGSMVTKSCPGYIEHSSDSGKWMMGSKA
;
A
#
# COMPACT_ATOMS: atom_id res chain seq x y z
N MET A 1 -0.38 -2.19 5.81
CA MET A 1 0.67 -2.70 4.89
C MET A 1 1.81 -1.72 4.64
N CYS A 2 1.56 -0.41 4.48
CA CYS A 2 2.62 0.57 4.21
C CYS A 2 3.82 0.54 5.17
N PHE A 3 3.61 0.23 6.46
CA PHE A 3 4.70 0.13 7.43
C PHE A 3 5.69 -1.00 7.16
N THR A 4 5.18 -2.20 6.87
CA THR A 4 6.01 -3.42 6.69
C THR A 4 6.98 -3.26 5.53
N PHE A 5 6.56 -2.53 4.49
CA PHE A 5 7.33 -2.38 3.28
C PHE A 5 8.27 -1.17 3.30
N LEU A 6 7.89 -0.08 3.95
CA LEU A 6 8.70 1.14 3.98
C LEU A 6 9.84 1.10 5.01
N TYR A 7 9.74 0.27 6.07
CA TYR A 7 10.67 0.33 7.21
C TYR A 7 11.28 -1.01 7.60
N ASN A 8 11.43 -1.93 6.66
CA ASN A 8 11.92 -3.30 6.91
C ASN A 8 13.33 -3.36 7.57
N SER A 9 14.05 -2.25 7.66
CA SER A 9 15.39 -2.14 8.23
C SER A 9 15.50 -1.30 9.52
N LYS A 10 14.39 -0.75 10.03
CA LYS A 10 14.38 0.10 11.23
C LYS A 10 13.69 -0.62 12.39
N PRO A 11 14.29 -0.65 13.61
CA PRO A 11 13.63 -1.24 14.77
C PRO A 11 12.35 -0.46 15.06
N MET A 12 11.22 -1.08 14.77
CA MET A 12 9.88 -0.58 15.07
C MET A 12 9.54 -0.96 16.50
N ASP A 13 10.19 -0.33 17.47
CA ASP A 13 9.99 -0.64 18.89
C ASP A 13 8.65 -0.09 19.44
N ALA A 14 7.81 0.53 18.60
CA ALA A 14 6.71 1.36 19.09
C ALA A 14 5.36 1.23 18.36
N ILE A 15 5.30 0.64 17.16
CA ILE A 15 4.04 0.39 16.44
C ILE A 15 4.03 -0.98 15.76
N PHE A 16 2.95 -1.76 15.96
CA PHE A 16 2.63 -2.94 15.16
C PHE A 16 1.14 -3.02 14.84
N THR A 17 0.78 -3.79 13.80
CA THR A 17 -0.61 -4.11 13.44
C THR A 17 -0.98 -5.53 13.90
N PHE A 18 -2.04 -5.68 14.69
CA PHE A 18 -2.54 -7.00 15.14
C PHE A 18 -3.65 -7.58 14.26
N LYS A 19 -4.09 -8.81 14.57
CA LYS A 19 -5.20 -9.56 13.91
C LYS A 19 -6.51 -8.77 13.75
N SER A 20 -6.68 -7.66 14.47
CA SER A 20 -7.86 -6.78 14.38
C SER A 20 -7.66 -5.55 13.49
N PHE A 21 -6.59 -5.50 12.68
CA PHE A 21 -6.21 -4.38 11.80
C PHE A 21 -5.96 -3.04 12.51
N GLN A 22 -5.86 -3.02 13.84
CA GLN A 22 -5.58 -1.80 14.60
C GLN A 22 -4.08 -1.49 14.68
N ILE A 23 -3.75 -0.21 14.67
CA ILE A 23 -2.44 0.34 15.03
C ILE A 23 -2.34 0.32 16.56
N VAL A 24 -1.29 -0.31 17.08
CA VAL A 24 -1.01 -0.33 18.52
C VAL A 24 0.17 0.58 18.81
N PHE A 25 0.02 1.47 19.78
CA PHE A 25 1.10 2.32 20.27
C PHE A 25 1.69 1.73 21.54
N LEU A 26 3.01 1.62 21.59
CA LEU A 26 3.72 1.11 22.76
C LEU A 26 4.36 2.24 23.56
N ASN A 27 4.48 2.03 24.87
CA ASN A 27 5.34 2.84 25.72
C ASN A 27 6.81 2.40 25.61
N SER A 28 7.69 3.09 26.36
CA SER A 28 9.12 2.79 26.40
C SER A 28 9.47 1.39 26.94
N SER A 29 8.55 0.70 27.62
CA SER A 29 8.73 -0.68 28.08
C SER A 29 8.16 -1.72 27.10
N GLY A 30 7.70 -1.31 25.91
CA GLY A 30 7.10 -2.19 24.91
C GLY A 30 5.67 -2.64 25.23
N SER A 31 5.01 -2.03 26.21
CA SER A 31 3.64 -2.35 26.60
C SER A 31 2.63 -1.53 25.79
N PRO A 32 1.51 -2.11 25.32
CA PRO A 32 0.44 -1.37 24.66
C PRO A 32 -0.15 -0.29 25.56
N VAL A 33 -0.25 0.94 25.04
CA VAL A 33 -0.86 2.08 25.74
C VAL A 33 -2.04 2.68 25.00
N ASP A 34 -2.14 2.47 23.69
CA ASP A 34 -3.22 3.02 22.88
C ASP A 34 -3.44 2.19 21.62
N PHE A 35 -4.66 2.27 21.08
CA PHE A 35 -5.11 1.55 19.90
C PHE A 35 -5.87 2.51 18.99
N ALA A 36 -5.55 2.52 17.71
CA ALA A 36 -6.28 3.31 16.71
C ALA A 36 -6.61 2.50 15.46
N PRO A 37 -7.73 2.77 14.80
CA PRO A 37 -7.92 2.29 13.43
C PRO A 37 -6.85 2.91 12.51
N PRO A 38 -6.44 2.20 11.43
CA PRO A 38 -5.49 2.72 10.45
C PRO A 38 -6.18 3.69 9.51
N ASP A 39 -6.62 4.82 10.06
CA ASP A 39 -7.38 5.85 9.35
C ASP A 39 -6.48 7.04 9.00
N VAL A 40 -6.17 7.19 7.71
CA VAL A 40 -5.32 8.26 7.19
C VAL A 40 -6.06 9.60 7.05
N SER A 41 -7.39 9.60 7.19
CA SER A 41 -8.22 10.81 7.21
C SER A 41 -8.34 11.43 8.60
N ASN A 42 -7.97 10.67 9.64
CA ASN A 42 -8.00 11.13 11.01
C ASN A 42 -6.67 11.76 11.42
N ASP A 43 -6.62 13.10 11.43
CA ASP A 43 -5.42 13.87 11.76
C ASP A 43 -4.83 13.51 13.13
N SER A 44 -5.66 13.21 14.13
CA SER A 44 -5.17 12.80 15.46
C SER A 44 -4.44 11.46 15.42
N VAL A 45 -4.90 10.52 14.59
CA VAL A 45 -4.23 9.21 14.43
C VAL A 45 -2.93 9.40 13.66
N VAL A 46 -2.97 10.17 12.57
CA VAL A 46 -1.80 10.49 11.76
C VAL A 46 -0.73 11.18 12.60
N GLU A 47 -1.10 12.13 13.46
CA GLU A 47 -0.16 12.82 14.35
C GLU A 47 0.52 11.84 15.31
N LYS A 48 -0.23 10.94 15.95
CA LYS A 48 0.32 9.91 16.85
C LYS A 48 1.29 8.98 16.11
N VAL A 49 0.92 8.52 14.92
CA VAL A 49 1.79 7.68 14.08
C VAL A 49 3.06 8.43 13.70
N CYS A 50 2.95 9.65 13.20
CA CYS A 50 4.09 10.43 12.75
C CYS A 50 5.02 10.87 13.89
N ARG A 51 4.52 10.95 15.14
CA ARG A 51 5.36 11.10 16.34
C ARG A 51 6.20 9.86 16.63
N VAL A 52 5.82 8.69 16.17
CA VAL A 52 6.59 7.45 16.35
C VAL A 52 7.50 7.17 15.15
N VAL A 53 7.03 7.47 13.93
CA VAL A 53 7.76 7.34 12.65
C VAL A 53 8.77 8.50 12.50
N ARG A 54 9.59 8.70 13.55
CA ARG A 54 10.41 9.90 13.78
C ARG A 54 11.79 9.88 13.13
N GLN A 55 12.15 8.86 12.36
CA GLN A 55 13.50 8.74 11.81
C GLN A 55 13.83 9.79 10.72
N ALA A 56 12.81 10.34 10.06
CA ALA A 56 12.88 11.60 9.31
C ALA A 56 11.46 12.16 9.09
N LYS A 57 11.29 13.48 8.96
CA LYS A 57 10.01 14.09 8.49
C LYS A 57 9.52 13.47 7.17
N GLU A 58 10.48 13.02 6.36
CA GLU A 58 10.24 12.32 5.11
C GLU A 58 9.57 10.95 5.31
N ASP A 59 9.84 10.27 6.42
CA ASP A 59 9.26 8.96 6.72
C ASP A 59 7.75 9.09 6.94
N CYS A 60 7.32 9.99 7.82
CA CYS A 60 5.89 10.30 7.99
C CYS A 60 5.24 10.64 6.64
N THR A 61 5.90 11.48 5.82
CA THR A 61 5.37 11.87 4.50
C THR A 61 5.19 10.67 3.57
N ARG A 62 6.20 9.79 3.49
CA ARG A 62 6.16 8.55 2.68
C ARG A 62 5.06 7.61 3.18
N TRP A 63 4.98 7.41 4.48
CA TRP A 63 3.95 6.58 5.10
C TRP A 63 2.54 7.10 4.78
N THR A 64 2.26 8.38 5.02
CA THR A 64 0.95 8.98 4.75
C THR A 64 0.62 8.92 3.26
N SER A 65 1.60 9.15 2.39
CA SER A 65 1.43 9.06 0.93
C SER A 65 1.05 7.64 0.48
N CYS A 66 1.72 6.62 1.01
CA CYS A 66 1.36 5.22 0.76
C CYS A 66 -0.07 4.89 1.24
N CYS A 67 -0.43 5.30 2.46
CA CYS A 67 -1.77 5.03 3.00
C CYS A 67 -2.86 5.73 2.17
N LYS A 68 -2.62 6.96 1.71
CA LYS A 68 -3.54 7.67 0.80
C LYS A 68 -3.66 6.98 -0.55
N ALA A 69 -2.57 6.46 -1.10
CA ALA A 69 -2.60 5.70 -2.35
C ALA A 69 -3.42 4.40 -2.21
N ALA A 70 -3.30 3.71 -1.07
CA ALA A 70 -4.09 2.52 -0.76
C ALA A 70 -5.59 2.85 -0.62
N ASP A 71 -5.93 3.92 0.10
CA ASP A 71 -7.33 4.36 0.26
C ASP A 71 -7.94 4.74 -1.10
N ASN A 72 -7.23 5.54 -1.90
CA ASN A 72 -7.67 5.88 -3.25
C ASN A 72 -7.89 4.64 -4.14
N CYS A 73 -7.02 3.63 -4.00
CA CYS A 73 -7.21 2.36 -4.70
C CYS A 73 -8.49 1.67 -4.25
N CYS A 74 -8.73 1.56 -2.94
CA CYS A 74 -9.94 0.98 -2.37
C CYS A 74 -11.19 1.68 -2.91
N GLN A 75 -11.25 3.01 -2.81
CA GLN A 75 -12.38 3.80 -3.30
C GLN A 75 -12.62 3.59 -4.79
N ARG A 76 -11.55 3.58 -5.60
CA ARG A 76 -11.66 3.31 -7.04
C ARG A 76 -12.20 1.91 -7.34
N GLN A 77 -11.70 0.88 -6.66
CA GLN A 77 -12.15 -0.49 -6.89
C GLN A 77 -13.62 -0.69 -6.48
N LEU A 78 -14.04 -0.07 -5.38
CA LEU A 78 -15.45 -0.05 -4.94
C LEU A 78 -16.35 0.67 -5.96
N ALA A 79 -15.90 1.82 -6.49
CA ALA A 79 -16.66 2.61 -7.46
C ALA A 79 -16.85 1.89 -8.80
N LEU A 80 -15.87 1.07 -9.20
CA LEU A 80 -15.95 0.26 -10.41
C LEU A 80 -16.86 -0.98 -10.26
N GLY A 81 -17.34 -1.27 -9.04
CA GLY A 81 -18.19 -2.41 -8.75
C GLY A 81 -17.50 -3.76 -8.91
N ASP A 82 -18.23 -4.83 -8.64
CA ASP A 82 -17.76 -6.18 -8.92
C ASP A 82 -17.63 -6.36 -10.44
N VAL A 83 -16.49 -6.84 -10.92
CA VAL A 83 -16.40 -7.36 -12.27
C VAL A 83 -17.21 -8.64 -12.23
N THR A 84 -18.50 -8.51 -12.52
CA THR A 84 -19.38 -9.65 -12.68
C THR A 84 -18.71 -10.52 -13.73
N ARG A 85 -18.11 -11.62 -13.27
CA ARG A 85 -17.81 -12.77 -14.11
C ARG A 85 -19.13 -13.04 -14.79
N VAL A 86 -19.19 -12.89 -16.10
CA VAL A 86 -20.42 -13.09 -16.84
C VAL A 86 -20.72 -14.58 -16.76
N THR A 87 -21.45 -14.98 -15.72
CA THR A 87 -22.14 -16.26 -15.70
C THR A 87 -23.59 -15.95 -15.97
N GLU A 88 -23.97 -16.01 -17.24
CA GLU A 88 -25.31 -16.45 -17.59
C GLU A 88 -25.20 -17.27 -18.86
N ASN A 89 -25.56 -18.54 -18.73
CA ASN A 89 -25.60 -19.50 -19.81
C ASN A 89 -26.64 -19.05 -20.83
N GLU A 90 -26.24 -18.75 -22.07
CA GLU A 90 -27.09 -19.01 -23.22
C GLU A 90 -26.30 -19.69 -24.33
N ALA A 91 -26.88 -20.78 -24.80
CA ALA A 91 -26.34 -21.66 -25.81
C ALA A 91 -26.10 -20.91 -27.13
N GLY A 92 -24.89 -21.09 -27.69
CA GLY A 92 -24.61 -20.80 -29.10
C GLY A 92 -23.84 -19.51 -29.35
N GLY A 93 -22.56 -19.67 -29.67
CA GLY A 93 -21.72 -18.60 -30.23
C GLY A 93 -20.67 -18.08 -29.25
N GLY A 94 -19.56 -18.82 -29.14
CA GLY A 94 -18.46 -18.49 -28.23
C GLY A 94 -17.90 -17.08 -28.42
N LYS A 95 -18.24 -16.19 -27.50
CA LYS A 95 -17.36 -15.06 -27.15
C LYS A 95 -16.40 -15.59 -26.10
N ALA A 96 -15.10 -15.61 -26.41
CA ALA A 96 -14.09 -15.93 -25.43
C ALA A 96 -14.23 -14.97 -24.24
N GLU A 97 -14.65 -15.50 -23.10
CA GLU A 97 -14.60 -14.76 -21.84
C GLU A 97 -13.15 -14.33 -21.64
N GLN A 98 -12.90 -13.02 -21.61
CA GLN A 98 -11.56 -12.49 -21.46
C GLN A 98 -11.12 -12.79 -20.01
N LEU A 99 -10.44 -13.93 -19.82
CA LEU A 99 -9.87 -14.30 -18.53
C LEU A 99 -8.94 -13.16 -18.06
N ALA A 100 -9.17 -12.63 -16.87
CA ALA A 100 -8.38 -11.54 -16.29
C ALA A 100 -8.00 -11.86 -14.84
N CYS A 101 -6.88 -11.30 -14.37
CA CYS A 101 -6.53 -11.32 -12.95
C CYS A 101 -7.42 -10.31 -12.21
N PRO A 102 -7.90 -10.59 -11.00
CA PRO A 102 -8.66 -9.61 -10.23
C PRO A 102 -7.82 -8.38 -9.87
N ARG A 103 -8.40 -7.18 -10.00
CA ARG A 103 -7.87 -5.93 -9.46
C ARG A 103 -7.52 -6.06 -7.97
N THR A 104 -6.43 -5.43 -7.55
CA THR A 104 -5.93 -5.55 -6.17
C THR A 104 -5.01 -4.40 -5.75
N TRP A 105 -4.85 -4.22 -4.44
CA TRP A 105 -3.76 -3.46 -3.84
C TRP A 105 -2.70 -4.44 -3.33
N ASP A 106 -1.50 -4.38 -3.89
CA ASP A 106 -0.42 -5.33 -3.57
C ASP A 106 0.45 -4.93 -2.36
N GLY A 107 0.16 -3.78 -1.75
CA GLY A 107 0.99 -3.16 -0.71
C GLY A 107 1.73 -1.91 -1.16
N PHE A 108 1.90 -1.71 -2.47
CA PHE A 108 2.59 -0.58 -3.08
C PHE A 108 1.81 0.10 -4.20
N SER A 109 1.05 -0.61 -5.01
CA SER A 109 0.41 -0.08 -6.22
C SER A 109 -0.99 -0.64 -6.39
N CYS A 110 -1.84 0.17 -7.02
CA CYS A 110 -3.18 -0.24 -7.42
C CYS A 110 -3.12 -0.92 -8.79
N TRP A 111 -3.52 -2.19 -8.84
CA TRP A 111 -3.58 -2.99 -10.06
C TRP A 111 -5.03 -3.16 -10.51
N ASP A 112 -5.22 -3.08 -11.83
CA ASP A 112 -6.51 -3.29 -12.49
C ASP A 112 -6.72 -4.77 -12.82
N ASP A 113 -7.64 -5.07 -13.73
CA ASP A 113 -7.94 -6.42 -14.19
C ASP A 113 -7.14 -6.74 -15.48
N PRO A 114 -5.84 -7.08 -15.43
CA PRO A 114 -5.08 -7.38 -16.62
C PRO A 114 -5.55 -8.70 -17.22
N THR A 115 -5.60 -8.76 -18.55
CA THR A 115 -5.86 -9.99 -19.29
C THR A 115 -4.85 -11.08 -18.90
N ALA A 116 -5.32 -12.30 -18.71
CA ALA A 116 -4.48 -13.44 -18.40
C ALA A 116 -3.43 -13.66 -19.50
N GLY A 117 -2.19 -13.91 -19.08
CA GLY A 117 -1.05 -14.04 -19.99
C GLY A 117 -0.49 -12.72 -20.50
N SER A 118 -1.08 -11.56 -20.15
CA SER A 118 -0.49 -10.25 -20.44
C SER A 118 0.50 -9.82 -19.35
N MET A 119 1.43 -8.94 -19.73
CA MET A 119 2.35 -8.28 -18.81
C MET A 119 1.94 -6.81 -18.65
N VAL A 120 1.76 -6.39 -17.41
CA VAL A 120 1.49 -4.99 -17.05
C VAL A 120 2.60 -4.47 -16.16
N THR A 121 3.01 -3.22 -16.36
CA THR A 121 4.08 -2.57 -15.61
C THR A 121 3.60 -1.22 -15.07
N LYS A 122 4.17 -0.80 -13.93
CA LYS A 122 3.97 0.51 -13.32
C LYS A 122 5.31 1.03 -12.82
N SER A 123 5.50 2.35 -12.86
CA SER A 123 6.66 2.99 -12.24
C SER A 123 6.63 2.82 -10.72
N CYS A 124 7.80 2.78 -10.10
CA CYS A 124 7.91 2.73 -8.63
C CYS A 124 7.24 3.97 -8.02
N PRO A 125 6.29 3.81 -7.08
CA PRO A 125 5.67 4.93 -6.41
C PRO A 125 6.68 5.77 -5.62
N GLY A 126 6.52 7.10 -5.68
CA GLY A 126 7.44 8.07 -5.05
C GLY A 126 7.59 8.01 -3.53
N TYR A 127 6.74 7.24 -2.83
CA TYR A 127 6.85 7.02 -1.39
C TYR A 127 7.75 5.86 -1.01
N ILE A 128 8.24 5.06 -1.96
CA ILE A 128 9.20 4.00 -1.67
C ILE A 128 10.58 4.63 -1.49
N GLU A 129 11.32 4.20 -0.48
CA GLU A 129 12.70 4.64 -0.31
C GLU A 129 13.53 4.26 -1.55
N HIS A 130 14.23 5.24 -2.13
CA HIS A 130 14.97 5.10 -3.40
C HIS A 130 14.12 4.90 -4.67
N SER A 131 12.81 5.20 -4.65
CA SER A 131 12.06 5.40 -5.89
C SER A 131 12.46 6.73 -6.53
N SER A 132 13.62 6.78 -7.17
CA SER A 132 13.91 7.86 -8.10
C SER A 132 13.31 7.49 -9.45
N ASP A 133 12.53 8.40 -10.03
CA ASP A 133 12.07 8.35 -11.43
C ASP A 133 13.27 8.43 -12.42
N SER A 134 14.47 8.52 -11.88
CA SER A 134 15.74 8.39 -12.57
C SER A 134 16.52 7.28 -11.88
N GLY A 135 16.67 6.14 -12.54
CA GLY A 135 17.70 5.15 -12.23
C GLY A 135 19.11 5.71 -12.43
N LYS A 136 19.47 6.81 -11.76
CA LYS A 136 20.85 7.24 -11.61
C LYS A 136 21.40 6.61 -10.35
N TRP A 137 21.78 5.35 -10.51
CA TRP A 137 22.86 4.76 -9.73
C TRP A 137 24.07 5.67 -9.93
N MET A 138 24.30 6.59 -8.99
CA MET A 138 25.59 7.25 -8.87
C MET A 138 26.56 6.16 -8.43
N MET A 139 27.13 5.44 -9.40
CA MET A 139 28.38 4.73 -9.16
C MET A 139 29.37 5.78 -8.70
N GLY A 140 29.73 5.74 -7.42
CA GLY A 140 30.87 6.49 -6.93
C GLY A 140 32.09 6.03 -7.70
N SER A 141 32.53 6.83 -8.67
CA SER A 141 33.92 6.78 -9.13
C SER A 141 34.77 7.17 -7.93
N LYS A 142 35.35 6.17 -7.27
CA LYS A 142 36.57 6.38 -6.50
C LYS A 142 37.62 6.90 -7.49
N ALA A 143 38.00 8.16 -7.33
CA ALA A 143 39.31 8.65 -7.74
C ALA A 143 40.35 8.22 -6.71
#